data_AF-A0A960LSW5-F1
#
_entry.id   AF-A0A960LSW5-F1
#
_cell.length_a   1.000
_cell.length_b   1.000
_cell.length_c   1.000
_cell.angle_alpha   90.00
_cell.angle_beta   90.00
_cell.angle_gamma   90.00
#
_symmetry.space_group_name_H-M   'P 1'
#
loop_
_entity.id
_entity.type
_entity.pdbx_description
1 polymer ?
#
loop_
_entity_poly.entity_id
_entity_poly.type
_entity_poly.pdbx_seq_one_letter_code
_entity_poly.pdbx_strand_id
1 'polypeptide(L)'
;MNFHSTLLGRRLNPVACLLAAMLATVIAQAGPKDDGKTVLCFVSHKTSHGFGAHEYAAGNRLIGQWLEETYPDARIESRYAINWPEDPDTFFKDADTVVFFCSGGGGHLVNNHVPEFDKVMRTGAGIACLHYAVEVPIGPSGKGMLAWMGGYFEMNWSVNPHWKAEFKVFPGHAAARGVKPFQIDDEWYFHMRFVEGMKGVTPILSAVAPDETMKRGDGPHSGNPAVREAVAKGEPQHVAWAYERGEDYQKGRGFGFTGLHYHWNWEDDNFRKTVLNGVAWSAGLEIPENGIETAKPTREALEANALEFGGDQGRTKKAEAAPKKPGAPPLYESPIIAHSNPESHRVAIDVALPAESKELVLVISDAGDGFSNDWAAWAEPRLVMADGSEKSLTDLKWKSASTGYGKIHLNANCQGKPILVKGKLVKTGIGAHANSVIVYDLPGGAKRFKAEGVLDDGGTVRNGMAKTPTSVQFSVFNESGGTSVASEYVKKSGEPGRSADEALDSLEVHPDLAVQLFASEPMITSPSSIDIDAKGRVWVCDIVNYRRNQGKRAEGDRIMILEDTDGDAKADKSTVFYQ
;
A
#
# COMPACT_ATOMS: atom_id res chain seq x y z
N MET A 1 5.52 -56.30 -67.36
CA MET A 1 5.10 -57.17 -66.24
C MET A 1 4.01 -56.45 -65.46
N ASN A 2 2.86 -57.10 -65.33
CA ASN A 2 1.65 -56.67 -64.63
C ASN A 2 1.80 -56.74 -63.10
N PHE A 3 0.99 -55.94 -62.38
CA PHE A 3 0.18 -56.19 -61.15
C PHE A 3 -0.05 -54.80 -60.49
N HIS A 4 -1.21 -54.11 -60.56
CA HIS A 4 -2.51 -54.32 -59.88
C HIS A 4 -2.35 -54.73 -58.40
N SER A 5 -3.07 -54.24 -57.37
CA SER A 5 -4.23 -53.35 -57.18
C SER A 5 -4.54 -53.36 -55.66
N THR A 6 -5.56 -52.60 -55.24
CA THR A 6 -6.43 -52.68 -54.03
C THR A 6 -6.07 -51.77 -52.84
N LEU A 7 -6.79 -50.69 -52.50
CA LEU A 7 -8.21 -50.46 -52.12
C LEU A 7 -8.68 -51.21 -50.86
N LEU A 8 -8.99 -50.44 -49.80
CA LEU A 8 -10.09 -50.58 -48.81
C LEU A 8 -9.76 -49.61 -47.65
N GLY A 9 -10.49 -48.55 -47.30
CA GLY A 9 -11.92 -48.29 -47.41
C GLY A 9 -12.57 -48.50 -46.03
N ARG A 10 -12.85 -47.42 -45.28
CA ARG A 10 -14.01 -47.33 -44.35
C ARG A 10 -14.27 -45.92 -43.80
N ARG A 11 -15.27 -45.29 -44.44
CA ARG A 11 -16.47 -44.68 -43.84
C ARG A 11 -16.35 -43.33 -43.12
N LEU A 12 -16.55 -42.28 -43.90
CA LEU A 12 -17.30 -41.08 -43.50
C LEU A 12 -18.76 -41.46 -43.20
N ASN A 13 -19.32 -40.89 -42.13
CA ASN A 13 -20.77 -40.76 -41.97
C ASN A 13 -21.09 -39.29 -41.61
N PRO A 14 -22.16 -38.69 -42.18
CA PRO A 14 -22.31 -37.25 -42.31
C PRO A 14 -23.39 -36.71 -41.37
N VAL A 15 -23.02 -35.93 -40.35
CA VAL A 15 -23.95 -34.98 -39.68
C VAL A 15 -23.11 -33.85 -39.09
N ALA A 16 -23.14 -32.68 -39.72
CA ALA A 16 -23.10 -31.34 -39.11
C ALA A 16 -22.69 -30.30 -40.16
N CYS A 17 -23.50 -30.18 -41.22
CA CYS A 17 -23.71 -28.86 -41.82
C CYS A 17 -24.45 -28.00 -40.77
N LEU A 18 -24.15 -26.70 -40.77
CA LEU A 18 -24.65 -25.62 -39.89
C LEU A 18 -23.87 -25.41 -38.59
N LEU A 19 -22.81 -24.60 -38.68
CA LEU A 19 -22.56 -23.43 -37.82
C LEU A 19 -21.29 -22.69 -38.26
N ALA A 20 -21.24 -22.30 -39.54
CA ALA A 20 -20.43 -21.16 -39.95
C ALA A 20 -21.29 -19.91 -39.75
N ALA A 21 -21.60 -19.59 -38.49
CA ALA A 21 -22.22 -18.32 -38.14
C ALA A 21 -21.10 -17.30 -37.98
N MET A 22 -21.14 -16.28 -38.84
CA MET A 22 -20.38 -15.06 -38.75
C MET A 22 -20.26 -14.58 -37.29
N LEU A 23 -19.06 -14.62 -36.71
CA LEU A 23 -18.72 -13.64 -35.67
C LEU A 23 -18.44 -12.32 -36.39
N ALA A 24 -19.52 -11.69 -36.89
CA ALA A 24 -19.53 -10.25 -37.01
C ALA A 24 -19.55 -9.73 -35.57
N THR A 25 -18.39 -9.34 -35.06
CA THR A 25 -18.31 -8.58 -33.82
C THR A 25 -19.14 -7.33 -34.08
N VAL A 26 -20.32 -7.27 -33.48
CA VAL A 26 -21.08 -6.03 -33.40
C VAL A 26 -20.26 -5.14 -32.48
N ILE A 27 -19.33 -4.39 -33.06
CA ILE A 27 -18.83 -3.18 -32.44
C ILE A 27 -20.05 -2.27 -32.44
N ALA A 28 -20.71 -2.16 -31.30
CA ALA A 28 -21.67 -1.09 -31.09
C ALA A 28 -20.87 0.21 -31.26
N GLN A 29 -20.98 0.82 -32.44
CA GLN A 29 -20.60 2.22 -32.60
C GLN A 29 -21.50 2.99 -31.66
N ALA A 30 -20.94 3.43 -30.53
CA ALA A 30 -21.57 4.46 -29.72
C ALA A 30 -21.79 5.65 -30.66
N GLY A 31 -23.06 5.96 -30.93
CA GLY A 31 -23.40 7.17 -31.68
C GLY A 31 -22.90 8.41 -30.94
N PRO A 32 -22.73 9.55 -31.64
CA PRO A 32 -22.33 10.80 -31.00
C PRO A 32 -23.23 11.12 -29.81
N LYS A 33 -22.61 11.50 -28.69
CA LYS A 33 -23.23 11.86 -27.42
C LYS A 33 -24.09 13.11 -27.60
N ASP A 34 -25.41 12.98 -27.45
CA ASP A 34 -26.41 14.01 -27.81
C ASP A 34 -27.07 14.68 -26.57
N ASP A 35 -26.46 14.57 -25.39
CA ASP A 35 -26.97 15.19 -24.16
C ASP A 35 -26.30 16.54 -23.81
N GLY A 36 -25.28 16.93 -24.59
CA GLY A 36 -24.50 18.16 -24.41
C GLY A 36 -23.68 18.19 -23.12
N LYS A 37 -23.38 17.04 -22.51
CA LYS A 37 -22.68 16.92 -21.23
C LYS A 37 -21.24 16.48 -21.44
N THR A 38 -20.29 17.10 -20.76
CA THR A 38 -18.91 16.58 -20.66
C THR A 38 -18.73 15.77 -19.36
N VAL A 39 -18.24 14.53 -19.44
CA VAL A 39 -18.04 13.61 -18.31
C VAL A 39 -16.55 13.40 -18.08
N LEU A 40 -16.07 13.83 -16.91
CA LEU A 40 -14.69 13.69 -16.49
C LEU A 40 -14.61 12.62 -15.39
N CYS A 41 -13.87 11.55 -15.64
CA CYS A 41 -13.70 10.45 -14.69
C CYS A 41 -12.32 10.51 -14.05
N PHE A 42 -12.25 10.91 -12.78
CA PHE A 42 -11.00 10.99 -12.01
C PHE A 42 -10.78 9.72 -11.20
N VAL A 43 -9.68 9.01 -11.48
CA VAL A 43 -9.28 7.78 -10.77
C VAL A 43 -7.95 8.04 -10.05
N SER A 44 -7.95 7.83 -8.73
CA SER A 44 -6.81 8.25 -7.90
C SER A 44 -6.60 7.37 -6.67
N HIS A 45 -5.40 7.36 -6.11
CA HIS A 45 -5.24 7.10 -4.67
C HIS A 45 -5.48 8.40 -3.90
N LYS A 46 -5.52 8.37 -2.56
CA LYS A 46 -5.57 9.62 -1.79
C LYS A 46 -4.25 10.40 -1.90
N THR A 47 -3.17 9.71 -1.55
CA THR A 47 -1.78 10.18 -1.54
C THR A 47 -0.86 8.97 -1.47
N SER A 48 0.43 9.15 -1.72
CA SER A 48 1.47 8.15 -1.45
C SER A 48 2.68 8.68 -0.67
N HIS A 49 2.80 9.99 -0.47
CA HIS A 49 3.96 10.62 0.14
C HIS A 49 3.56 11.48 1.35
N GLY A 50 4.54 12.16 1.95
CA GLY A 50 4.29 13.11 3.02
C GLY A 50 3.50 14.33 2.52
N PHE A 51 2.86 15.02 3.46
CA PHE A 51 1.98 16.15 3.18
C PHE A 51 2.56 17.15 2.17
N GLY A 52 1.77 17.50 1.16
CA GLY A 52 2.16 18.37 0.07
C GLY A 52 2.88 17.68 -1.08
N ALA A 53 3.20 16.38 -0.95
CA ALA A 53 3.77 15.56 -2.00
C ALA A 53 2.80 14.44 -2.42
N HIS A 54 2.66 14.24 -3.73
CA HIS A 54 1.79 13.20 -4.32
C HIS A 54 0.33 13.29 -3.85
N GLU A 55 -0.19 14.52 -3.76
CA GLU A 55 -1.55 14.86 -3.34
C GLU A 55 -2.57 14.57 -4.46
N TYR A 56 -2.76 13.29 -4.74
CA TYR A 56 -3.49 12.75 -5.88
C TYR A 56 -4.96 13.16 -5.93
N ALA A 57 -5.73 12.76 -4.91
CA ALA A 57 -7.17 13.03 -4.86
C ALA A 57 -7.45 14.54 -4.78
N ALA A 58 -6.64 15.25 -4.00
CA ALA A 58 -6.66 16.70 -3.84
C ALA A 58 -6.44 17.43 -5.19
N GLY A 59 -5.41 17.05 -5.95
CA GLY A 59 -5.16 17.61 -7.28
C GLY A 59 -6.29 17.35 -8.27
N ASN A 60 -6.85 16.13 -8.28
CA ASN A 60 -8.01 15.81 -9.13
C ASN A 60 -9.24 16.68 -8.81
N ARG A 61 -9.48 16.98 -7.52
CA ARG A 61 -10.58 17.85 -7.09
C ARG A 61 -10.40 19.29 -7.58
N LEU A 62 -9.18 19.82 -7.51
CA LEU A 62 -8.87 21.15 -8.03
C LEU A 62 -9.09 21.23 -9.54
N ILE A 63 -8.62 20.22 -10.29
CA ILE A 63 -8.80 20.16 -11.75
C ILE A 63 -10.29 20.16 -12.11
N GLY A 64 -11.08 19.26 -11.53
CA GLY A 64 -12.51 19.17 -11.81
C GLY A 64 -13.24 20.48 -11.46
N GLN A 65 -12.96 21.06 -10.29
CA GLN A 65 -13.54 22.34 -9.88
C GLN A 65 -13.21 23.48 -10.87
N TRP A 66 -11.94 23.64 -11.22
CA TRP A 66 -11.53 24.72 -12.14
C TRP A 66 -12.10 24.54 -13.55
N LEU A 67 -12.24 23.30 -14.03
CA LEU A 67 -12.87 23.04 -15.32
C LEU A 67 -14.38 23.32 -15.27
N GLU A 68 -15.07 22.92 -14.21
CA GLU A 68 -16.49 23.26 -13.99
C GLU A 68 -16.72 24.78 -13.95
N GLU A 69 -15.85 25.52 -13.26
CA GLU A 69 -15.88 26.99 -13.20
C GLU A 69 -15.59 27.64 -14.56
N THR A 70 -14.67 27.06 -15.34
CA THR A 70 -14.27 27.59 -16.65
C THR A 70 -15.32 27.34 -17.74
N TYR A 71 -16.03 26.21 -17.67
CA TYR A 71 -16.96 25.75 -18.70
C TYR A 71 -18.39 25.54 -18.16
N PRO A 72 -19.06 26.59 -17.67
CA PRO A 72 -20.41 26.46 -17.10
C PRO A 72 -21.45 25.90 -18.09
N ASP A 73 -21.27 26.17 -19.39
CA ASP A 73 -22.17 25.71 -20.45
C ASP A 73 -21.93 24.27 -20.90
N ALA A 74 -20.76 23.68 -20.59
CA ALA A 74 -20.42 22.31 -20.96
C ALA A 74 -21.06 21.25 -20.03
N ARG A 75 -21.78 21.70 -18.98
CA ARG A 75 -22.50 20.84 -18.02
C ARG A 75 -21.62 19.72 -17.48
N ILE A 76 -20.39 20.05 -17.09
CA ILE A 76 -19.39 19.06 -16.67
C ILE A 76 -19.92 18.20 -15.52
N GLU A 77 -19.81 16.88 -15.68
CA GLU A 77 -19.98 15.89 -14.63
C GLU A 77 -18.61 15.32 -14.24
N SER A 78 -18.09 15.77 -13.11
CA SER A 78 -16.89 15.18 -12.53
C SER A 78 -17.25 13.99 -11.63
N ARG A 79 -16.76 12.80 -11.99
CA ARG A 79 -16.87 11.58 -11.18
C ARG A 79 -15.51 11.27 -10.55
N TYR A 80 -15.51 10.91 -9.27
CA TYR A 80 -14.27 10.72 -8.51
C TYR A 80 -14.25 9.35 -7.86
N ALA A 81 -13.19 8.58 -8.11
CA ALA A 81 -12.91 7.31 -7.47
C ALA A 81 -11.59 7.38 -6.70
N ILE A 82 -11.65 6.93 -5.44
CA ILE A 82 -10.47 6.59 -4.65
C ILE A 82 -10.27 5.08 -4.78
N ASN A 83 -9.11 4.69 -5.33
CA ASN A 83 -8.84 3.39 -5.93
C ASN A 83 -9.64 3.16 -7.22
N TRP A 84 -9.54 1.95 -7.78
CA TRP A 84 -10.37 1.55 -8.91
C TRP A 84 -11.85 1.59 -8.51
N PRO A 85 -12.76 2.12 -9.37
CA PRO A 85 -14.18 2.21 -9.04
C PRO A 85 -14.80 0.82 -8.81
N GLU A 86 -15.65 0.71 -7.77
CA GLU A 86 -16.36 -0.54 -7.44
C GLU A 86 -17.32 -0.98 -8.55
N ASP A 87 -17.94 -0.01 -9.23
CA ASP A 87 -18.78 -0.20 -10.42
C ASP A 87 -18.16 0.54 -11.62
N PRO A 88 -17.18 -0.06 -12.32
CA PRO A 88 -16.49 0.59 -13.43
C PRO A 88 -17.39 0.85 -14.63
N ASP A 89 -18.40 -0.01 -14.88
CA ASP A 89 -19.28 0.14 -16.03
C ASP A 89 -20.13 1.41 -15.91
N THR A 90 -20.68 1.68 -14.73
CA THR A 90 -21.39 2.94 -14.47
C THR A 90 -20.43 4.12 -14.38
N PHE A 91 -19.29 3.95 -13.70
CA PHE A 91 -18.35 5.04 -13.47
C PHE A 91 -17.76 5.60 -14.78
N PHE A 92 -17.39 4.74 -15.73
CA PHE A 92 -16.81 5.14 -17.01
C PHE A 92 -17.85 5.32 -18.13
N LYS A 93 -19.13 5.11 -17.83
CA LYS A 93 -20.20 5.29 -18.82
C LYS A 93 -20.16 6.70 -19.40
N ASP A 94 -20.12 6.81 -20.73
CA ASP A 94 -20.12 8.07 -21.46
C ASP A 94 -18.96 9.01 -21.10
N ALA A 95 -17.84 8.48 -20.55
CA ALA A 95 -16.67 9.29 -20.22
C ALA A 95 -16.09 9.98 -21.46
N ASP A 96 -15.87 11.29 -21.37
CA ASP A 96 -15.15 12.05 -22.41
C ASP A 96 -13.65 12.06 -22.15
N THR A 97 -13.23 11.98 -20.88
CA THR A 97 -11.84 11.67 -20.52
C THR A 97 -11.76 10.94 -19.18
N VAL A 98 -10.73 10.11 -19.04
CA VAL A 98 -10.34 9.48 -17.78
C VAL A 98 -8.99 10.04 -17.31
N VAL A 99 -8.96 10.61 -16.11
CA VAL A 99 -7.76 11.21 -15.51
C VAL A 99 -7.24 10.28 -14.42
N PHE A 100 -6.04 9.73 -14.63
CA PHE A 100 -5.29 9.03 -13.59
C PHE A 100 -4.32 9.99 -12.90
N PHE A 101 -4.49 10.11 -11.59
CA PHE A 101 -3.48 10.72 -10.73
C PHE A 101 -3.35 9.80 -9.51
N CYS A 102 -2.43 8.84 -9.58
CA CYS A 102 -2.31 7.76 -8.62
C CYS A 102 -0.85 7.29 -8.52
N SER A 103 -0.60 6.29 -7.68
CA SER A 103 0.72 5.67 -7.62
C SER A 103 1.08 5.02 -8.95
N GLY A 104 2.33 5.10 -9.39
CA GLY A 104 2.81 4.49 -10.62
C GLY A 104 3.42 3.11 -10.43
N GLY A 105 4.08 2.63 -11.47
CA GLY A 105 4.76 1.33 -11.50
C GLY A 105 3.77 0.20 -11.20
N GLY A 106 4.17 -0.75 -10.35
CA GLY A 106 3.30 -1.85 -9.92
C GLY A 106 2.01 -1.39 -9.20
N GLY A 107 2.03 -0.18 -8.60
CA GLY A 107 0.89 0.39 -7.89
C GLY A 107 -0.14 1.11 -8.77
N HIS A 108 0.08 1.20 -10.09
CA HIS A 108 -0.86 1.87 -10.97
C HIS A 108 -2.19 1.13 -11.04
N LEU A 109 -3.27 1.88 -10.78
CA LEU A 109 -4.63 1.35 -10.70
C LEU A 109 -5.14 0.67 -11.98
N VAL A 110 -4.53 0.88 -13.15
CA VAL A 110 -4.97 0.26 -14.41
C VAL A 110 -4.35 -1.13 -14.61
N ASN A 111 -3.31 -1.49 -13.85
CA ASN A 111 -2.52 -2.70 -14.11
C ASN A 111 -3.35 -3.98 -14.12
N ASN A 112 -4.33 -4.07 -13.22
CA ASN A 112 -5.19 -5.24 -13.10
C ASN A 112 -6.47 -5.14 -13.94
N HIS A 113 -6.62 -4.07 -14.74
CA HIS A 113 -7.86 -3.73 -15.44
C HIS A 113 -7.63 -3.32 -16.90
N VAL A 114 -6.49 -3.72 -17.49
CA VAL A 114 -6.12 -3.34 -18.86
C VAL A 114 -7.19 -3.74 -19.89
N PRO A 115 -7.71 -4.99 -19.91
CA PRO A 115 -8.75 -5.37 -20.87
C PRO A 115 -10.06 -4.59 -20.71
N GLU A 116 -10.47 -4.32 -19.47
CA GLU A 116 -11.68 -3.56 -19.15
C GLU A 116 -11.51 -2.09 -19.57
N PHE A 117 -10.36 -1.51 -19.25
CA PHE A 117 -10.07 -0.12 -19.57
C PHE A 117 -9.87 0.10 -21.07
N ASP A 118 -9.32 -0.87 -21.81
CA ASP A 118 -9.22 -0.80 -23.27
C ASP A 118 -10.60 -0.65 -23.92
N LYS A 119 -11.65 -1.26 -23.36
CA LYS A 119 -13.03 -1.07 -23.85
C LYS A 119 -13.49 0.38 -23.69
N VAL A 120 -13.12 1.03 -22.58
CA VAL A 120 -13.39 2.47 -22.37
C VAL A 120 -12.63 3.30 -23.41
N MET A 121 -11.35 3.03 -23.64
CA MET A 121 -10.57 3.78 -24.63
C MET A 121 -11.09 3.63 -26.07
N ARG A 122 -11.66 2.47 -26.40
CA ARG A 122 -12.28 2.21 -27.71
C ARG A 122 -13.59 2.96 -27.96
N THR A 123 -14.20 3.55 -26.94
CA THR A 123 -15.35 4.46 -27.15
C THR A 123 -14.93 5.81 -27.71
N GLY A 124 -13.62 6.12 -27.72
CA GLY A 124 -13.10 7.45 -28.06
C GLY A 124 -12.79 8.31 -26.84
N ALA A 125 -13.16 7.88 -25.63
CA ALA A 125 -12.87 8.57 -24.37
C ALA A 125 -11.38 8.92 -24.24
N GLY A 126 -11.07 10.17 -23.93
CA GLY A 126 -9.70 10.63 -23.68
C GLY A 126 -9.05 9.97 -22.46
N ILE A 127 -7.72 10.15 -22.34
CA ILE A 127 -6.96 9.78 -21.16
C ILE A 127 -6.00 10.91 -20.78
N ALA A 128 -5.84 11.14 -19.49
CA ALA A 128 -4.72 11.91 -18.95
C ALA A 128 -4.06 11.14 -17.81
N CYS A 129 -2.73 10.98 -17.84
CA CYS A 129 -1.97 10.48 -16.69
C CYS A 129 -1.07 11.60 -16.14
N LEU A 130 -1.18 11.82 -14.83
CA LEU A 130 -0.51 12.89 -14.12
C LEU A 130 0.55 12.32 -13.17
N HIS A 131 1.74 12.91 -13.23
CA HIS A 131 2.91 12.58 -12.41
C HIS A 131 3.24 11.08 -12.43
N TYR A 132 3.24 10.44 -11.26
CA TYR A 132 3.58 9.04 -11.10
C TYR A 132 2.67 8.10 -11.91
N ALA A 133 1.44 8.50 -12.24
CA ALA A 133 0.55 7.73 -13.09
C ALA A 133 1.06 7.56 -14.55
N VAL A 134 2.08 8.30 -14.98
CA VAL A 134 2.71 8.04 -16.29
C VAL A 134 3.57 6.77 -16.28
N GLU A 135 3.87 6.20 -15.11
CA GLU A 135 4.65 4.96 -14.98
C GLU A 135 3.75 3.74 -14.83
N VAL A 136 4.01 2.74 -15.68
CA VAL A 136 3.43 1.40 -15.58
C VAL A 136 4.51 0.35 -15.87
N PRO A 137 4.34 -0.91 -15.42
CA PRO A 137 5.28 -1.97 -15.75
C PRO A 137 5.30 -2.27 -17.26
N ILE A 138 6.46 -2.73 -17.74
CA ILE A 138 6.57 -3.30 -19.09
C ILE A 138 5.61 -4.49 -19.19
N GLY A 139 4.80 -4.51 -20.25
CA GLY A 139 3.81 -5.56 -20.45
C GLY A 139 2.48 -5.02 -20.97
N PRO A 140 1.34 -5.61 -20.58
CA PRO A 140 0.02 -5.18 -21.03
C PRO A 140 -0.26 -3.69 -20.76
N SER A 141 0.06 -3.19 -19.56
CA SER A 141 -0.15 -1.78 -19.20
C SER A 141 0.70 -0.84 -20.05
N GLY A 142 2.00 -1.12 -20.22
CA GLY A 142 2.88 -0.29 -21.06
C GLY A 142 2.43 -0.26 -22.53
N LYS A 143 1.99 -1.41 -23.08
CA LYS A 143 1.38 -1.48 -24.42
C LYS A 143 0.10 -0.65 -24.49
N GLY A 144 -0.74 -0.71 -23.46
CA GLY A 144 -1.92 0.12 -23.30
C GLY A 144 -1.56 1.60 -23.32
N MET A 145 -0.64 2.06 -22.47
CA MET A 145 -0.24 3.47 -22.39
C MET A 145 0.34 4.00 -23.71
N LEU A 146 1.12 3.20 -24.44
CA LEU A 146 1.56 3.57 -25.78
C LEU A 146 0.38 3.73 -26.76
N ALA A 147 -0.60 2.83 -26.72
CA ALA A 147 -1.77 2.90 -27.58
C ALA A 147 -2.74 4.04 -27.18
N TRP A 148 -2.86 4.34 -25.88
CA TRP A 148 -3.86 5.27 -25.34
C TRP A 148 -3.31 6.70 -25.21
N MET A 149 -2.07 6.85 -24.74
CA MET A 149 -1.44 8.13 -24.38
C MET A 149 -0.19 8.44 -25.23
N GLY A 150 0.27 7.53 -26.08
CA GLY A 150 1.37 7.76 -27.02
C GLY A 150 2.76 7.70 -26.40
N GLY A 151 2.85 7.67 -25.06
CA GLY A 151 4.09 7.51 -24.33
C GLY A 151 3.85 7.20 -22.86
N TYR A 152 4.88 6.73 -22.18
CA TYR A 152 4.86 6.42 -20.76
C TYR A 152 6.28 6.37 -20.17
N PHE A 153 6.38 6.37 -18.84
CA PHE A 153 7.63 6.09 -18.14
C PHE A 153 7.87 4.58 -18.16
N GLU A 154 8.98 4.15 -18.76
CA GLU A 154 9.40 2.76 -18.82
C GLU A 154 10.60 2.54 -17.89
N MET A 155 10.48 1.61 -16.94
CA MET A 155 11.59 1.29 -16.02
C MET A 155 12.84 0.84 -16.78
N ASN A 156 14.00 1.29 -16.32
CA ASN A 156 15.33 1.14 -16.95
C ASN A 156 15.52 1.92 -18.26
N TRP A 157 14.51 2.64 -18.73
CA TRP A 157 14.60 3.56 -19.87
C TRP A 157 14.48 5.02 -19.42
N SER A 158 13.42 5.31 -18.68
CA SER A 158 13.07 6.64 -18.16
C SER A 158 13.69 6.91 -16.79
N VAL A 159 13.73 8.19 -16.40
CA VAL A 159 14.35 8.65 -15.15
C VAL A 159 13.48 9.66 -14.40
N ASN A 160 13.55 9.68 -13.07
CA ASN A 160 12.80 10.60 -12.18
C ASN A 160 13.70 11.38 -11.19
N PRO A 161 14.51 12.34 -11.64
CA PRO A 161 15.21 13.23 -10.73
C PRO A 161 14.31 14.39 -10.26
N HIS A 162 14.63 14.99 -9.12
CA HIS A 162 14.16 16.32 -8.76
C HIS A 162 15.08 17.37 -9.37
N TRP A 163 14.50 18.31 -10.13
CA TRP A 163 15.26 19.39 -10.74
C TRP A 163 14.36 20.56 -11.15
N LYS A 164 14.99 21.72 -11.33
CA LYS A 164 14.31 22.95 -11.71
C LYS A 164 14.26 23.10 -13.24
N ALA A 165 13.20 22.61 -13.86
CA ALA A 165 13.01 22.65 -15.31
C ALA A 165 12.63 24.06 -15.79
N GLU A 166 13.21 24.50 -16.92
CA GLU A 166 12.94 25.78 -17.56
C GLU A 166 12.27 25.58 -18.93
N PHE A 167 11.06 26.13 -19.09
CA PHE A 167 10.25 26.00 -20.30
C PHE A 167 10.21 27.34 -21.04
N LYS A 168 10.72 27.36 -22.27
CA LYS A 168 10.87 28.58 -23.08
C LYS A 168 10.09 28.55 -24.39
N VAL A 169 9.87 27.35 -24.92
CA VAL A 169 9.32 27.13 -26.26
C VAL A 169 8.09 26.24 -26.14
N PHE A 170 7.02 26.64 -26.79
CA PHE A 170 5.73 25.96 -26.75
C PHE A 170 5.24 25.72 -28.19
N PRO A 171 4.64 24.55 -28.48
CA PRO A 171 4.14 24.24 -29.81
C PRO A 171 2.88 25.06 -30.14
N GLY A 172 2.56 25.16 -31.43
CA GLY A 172 1.26 25.65 -31.90
C GLY A 172 0.12 24.65 -31.69
N HIS A 173 -0.01 24.09 -30.48
CA HIS A 173 -1.00 23.06 -30.13
C HIS A 173 -2.01 23.61 -29.12
N ALA A 174 -3.26 23.14 -29.17
CA ALA A 174 -4.34 23.61 -28.28
C ALA A 174 -3.98 23.46 -26.79
N ALA A 175 -3.41 22.33 -26.40
CA ALA A 175 -2.96 22.08 -25.03
C ALA A 175 -1.84 23.04 -24.54
N ALA A 176 -1.16 23.75 -25.44
CA ALA A 176 -0.11 24.73 -25.11
C ALA A 176 -0.58 26.20 -25.21
N ARG A 177 -1.86 26.45 -25.53
CA ARG A 177 -2.38 27.81 -25.70
C ARG A 177 -2.21 28.66 -24.45
N GLY A 178 -1.68 29.88 -24.66
CA GLY A 178 -1.49 30.89 -23.62
C GLY A 178 -0.50 30.54 -22.51
N VAL A 179 0.22 29.41 -22.62
CA VAL A 179 1.33 29.08 -21.74
C VAL A 179 2.50 30.01 -22.07
N LYS A 180 3.04 30.68 -21.05
CA LYS A 180 4.16 31.60 -21.15
C LYS A 180 5.41 30.96 -20.54
N PRO A 181 6.63 31.45 -20.86
CA PRO A 181 7.85 30.93 -20.26
C PRO A 181 7.81 30.92 -18.74
N PHE A 182 8.22 29.80 -18.13
CA PHE A 182 8.25 29.62 -16.68
C PHE A 182 9.33 28.62 -16.28
N GLN A 183 9.67 28.62 -15.00
CA GLN A 183 10.65 27.70 -14.43
C GLN A 183 10.14 27.21 -13.08
N ILE A 184 10.19 25.90 -12.84
CA ILE A 184 9.62 25.32 -11.62
C ILE A 184 10.39 24.08 -11.18
N ASP A 185 10.53 23.92 -9.87
CA ASP A 185 11.16 22.78 -9.23
C ASP A 185 10.12 21.70 -8.95
N ASP A 186 10.38 20.47 -9.41
CA ASP A 186 9.49 19.32 -9.28
C ASP A 186 10.31 18.02 -9.47
N GLU A 187 9.69 16.87 -9.28
CA GLU A 187 10.22 15.58 -9.71
C GLU A 187 9.85 15.34 -11.18
N TRP A 188 10.51 16.05 -12.09
CA TRP A 188 10.22 15.97 -13.52
C TRP A 188 10.82 14.70 -14.13
N TYR A 189 9.95 13.82 -14.61
CA TYR A 189 10.38 12.57 -15.24
C TYR A 189 10.70 12.82 -16.71
N PHE A 190 11.76 12.18 -17.22
CA PHE A 190 12.12 12.31 -18.63
C PHE A 190 12.70 11.04 -19.24
N HIS A 191 13.06 11.15 -20.52
CA HIS A 191 13.41 10.03 -21.39
C HIS A 191 12.27 9.01 -21.47
N MET A 192 11.06 9.52 -21.73
CA MET A 192 9.86 8.70 -21.85
C MET A 192 9.98 7.72 -23.03
N ARG A 193 9.35 6.55 -22.91
CA ARG A 193 9.14 5.66 -24.05
C ARG A 193 7.92 6.15 -24.81
N PHE A 194 8.12 6.60 -26.05
CA PHE A 194 7.04 6.99 -26.96
C PHE A 194 6.77 5.91 -28.00
N VAL A 195 5.61 6.00 -28.65
CA VAL A 195 5.34 5.29 -29.90
C VAL A 195 6.42 5.60 -30.94
N GLU A 196 6.64 4.66 -31.85
CA GLU A 196 7.72 4.76 -32.83
C GLU A 196 7.65 6.08 -33.62
N GLY A 197 8.79 6.78 -33.69
CA GLY A 197 8.91 8.07 -34.36
C GLY A 197 8.06 9.19 -33.76
N MET A 198 7.52 9.01 -32.54
CA MET A 198 6.59 9.95 -31.90
C MET A 198 5.38 10.27 -32.77
N LYS A 199 4.97 9.33 -33.63
CA LYS A 199 3.86 9.55 -34.56
C LYS A 199 2.58 9.91 -33.80
N GLY A 200 2.00 11.06 -34.12
CA GLY A 200 0.79 11.58 -33.45
C GLY A 200 1.04 12.18 -32.07
N VAL A 201 2.27 12.17 -31.56
CA VAL A 201 2.66 12.79 -30.30
C VAL A 201 3.19 14.20 -30.55
N THR A 202 2.67 15.17 -29.81
CA THR A 202 3.17 16.55 -29.79
C THR A 202 3.71 16.87 -28.39
N PRO A 203 5.02 17.12 -28.23
CA PRO A 203 5.57 17.63 -26.97
C PRO A 203 4.96 18.97 -26.60
N ILE A 204 4.36 19.06 -25.41
CA ILE A 204 3.75 20.29 -24.88
C ILE A 204 4.75 21.07 -24.03
N LEU A 205 5.47 20.37 -23.14
CA LEU A 205 6.57 20.94 -22.37
C LEU A 205 7.84 20.15 -22.64
N SER A 206 8.91 20.88 -22.96
CA SER A 206 10.25 20.32 -23.11
C SER A 206 11.29 21.20 -22.44
N ALA A 207 12.23 20.59 -21.75
CA ALA A 207 13.34 21.29 -21.08
C ALA A 207 14.64 20.52 -21.27
N VAL A 208 15.78 21.22 -21.24
CA VAL A 208 17.09 20.56 -21.25
C VAL A 208 17.43 20.19 -19.81
N ALA A 209 17.50 18.89 -19.53
CA ALA A 209 17.89 18.40 -18.20
C ALA A 209 19.39 18.67 -17.97
N PRO A 210 19.80 19.19 -16.80
CA PRO A 210 21.20 19.45 -16.52
C PRO A 210 21.94 18.17 -16.13
N ASP A 211 23.26 18.13 -16.30
CA ASP A 211 24.11 16.95 -16.01
C ASP A 211 23.94 16.41 -14.59
N GLU A 212 23.61 17.28 -13.61
CA GLU A 212 23.37 16.89 -12.23
C GLU A 212 22.24 15.86 -12.07
N THR A 213 21.30 15.83 -13.00
CA THR A 213 20.20 14.84 -13.01
C THR A 213 20.71 13.41 -13.22
N MET A 214 21.92 13.24 -13.78
CA MET A 214 22.54 11.96 -14.11
C MET A 214 23.57 11.49 -13.07
N LYS A 215 23.62 12.08 -11.88
CA LYS A 215 24.59 11.70 -10.82
C LYS A 215 24.37 10.30 -10.23
N ARG A 216 23.12 9.81 -10.22
CA ARG A 216 22.80 8.46 -9.74
C ARG A 216 23.37 7.41 -10.70
N GLY A 217 23.75 6.23 -10.21
CA GLY A 217 24.16 5.11 -11.05
C GLY A 217 23.01 4.58 -11.93
N ASP A 218 23.32 3.72 -12.89
CA ASP A 218 22.30 3.12 -13.76
C ASP A 218 21.34 2.23 -12.96
N GLY A 219 20.07 2.25 -13.33
CA GLY A 219 19.03 1.54 -12.60
C GLY A 219 17.61 1.88 -13.05
N PRO A 220 16.61 1.27 -12.39
CA PRO A 220 15.22 1.28 -12.86
C PRO A 220 14.60 2.67 -13.05
N HIS A 221 15.04 3.67 -12.28
CA HIS A 221 14.52 5.05 -12.36
C HIS A 221 15.64 6.12 -12.38
N SER A 222 16.89 5.71 -12.48
CA SER A 222 18.05 6.60 -12.25
C SER A 222 18.87 6.87 -13.51
N GLY A 223 18.99 5.91 -14.42
CA GLY A 223 19.72 6.12 -15.67
C GLY A 223 20.07 4.85 -16.42
N ASN A 224 20.53 5.04 -17.64
CA ASN A 224 21.12 4.06 -18.55
C ASN A 224 22.03 4.82 -19.55
N PRO A 225 22.83 4.13 -20.39
CA PRO A 225 23.71 4.80 -21.34
C PRO A 225 22.99 5.75 -22.32
N ALA A 226 21.78 5.41 -22.77
CA ALA A 226 21.05 6.21 -23.77
C ALA A 226 20.57 7.56 -23.20
N VAL A 227 19.97 7.56 -22.00
CA VAL A 227 19.54 8.81 -21.36
C VAL A 227 20.72 9.71 -20.99
N ARG A 228 21.85 9.11 -20.57
CA ARG A 228 23.08 9.87 -20.29
C ARG A 228 23.62 10.55 -21.54
N GLU A 229 23.64 9.83 -22.66
CA GLU A 229 24.07 10.39 -23.95
C GLU A 229 23.14 11.53 -24.39
N ALA A 230 21.82 11.35 -24.25
CA ALA A 230 20.83 12.39 -24.57
C ALA A 230 21.02 13.65 -23.73
N VAL A 231 21.19 13.50 -22.40
CA VAL A 231 21.45 14.62 -21.49
C VAL A 231 22.76 15.32 -21.82
N ALA A 232 23.85 14.56 -22.02
CA ALA A 232 25.16 15.12 -22.35
C ALA A 232 25.17 15.90 -23.69
N LYS A 233 24.30 15.53 -24.64
CA LYS A 233 24.11 16.26 -25.90
C LYS A 233 23.22 17.50 -25.75
N GLY A 234 22.60 17.72 -24.59
CA GLY A 234 21.62 18.77 -24.37
C GLY A 234 20.32 18.55 -25.12
N GLU A 235 19.95 17.29 -25.39
CA GLU A 235 18.70 16.97 -26.09
C GLU A 235 17.50 17.39 -25.22
N PRO A 236 16.51 18.13 -25.78
CA PRO A 236 15.31 18.50 -25.05
C PRO A 236 14.56 17.26 -24.56
N GLN A 237 14.23 17.27 -23.29
CA GLN A 237 13.49 16.21 -22.61
C GLN A 237 12.01 16.56 -22.55
N HIS A 238 11.15 15.70 -23.08
CA HIS A 238 9.70 15.91 -23.15
C HIS A 238 9.03 15.45 -21.84
N VAL A 239 8.47 16.41 -21.10
CA VAL A 239 7.92 16.19 -19.74
C VAL A 239 6.40 16.39 -19.67
N ALA A 240 5.81 16.90 -20.74
CA ALA A 240 4.38 16.85 -21.00
C ALA A 240 4.13 16.70 -22.51
N TRP A 241 3.11 15.95 -22.91
CA TRP A 241 2.80 15.69 -24.31
C TRP A 241 1.31 15.44 -24.55
N ALA A 242 0.88 15.72 -25.77
CA ALA A 242 -0.44 15.39 -26.29
C ALA A 242 -0.33 14.29 -27.34
N TYR A 243 -1.32 13.42 -27.44
CA TYR A 243 -1.36 12.31 -28.39
C TYR A 243 -2.75 12.19 -29.03
N GLU A 244 -2.80 12.13 -30.36
CA GLU A 244 -4.02 11.84 -31.11
C GLU A 244 -4.00 10.39 -31.60
N ARG A 245 -5.01 9.62 -31.22
CA ARG A 245 -5.10 8.21 -31.61
C ARG A 245 -5.61 8.04 -33.04
N GLY A 246 -5.37 6.86 -33.60
CA GLY A 246 -5.93 6.45 -34.89
C GLY A 246 -7.42 6.12 -34.83
N GLU A 247 -7.97 5.71 -35.98
CA GLU A 247 -9.39 5.33 -36.13
C GLU A 247 -9.80 4.17 -35.20
N ASP A 248 -8.86 3.26 -34.87
CA ASP A 248 -9.11 2.09 -33.99
C ASP A 248 -9.52 2.47 -32.56
N TYR A 249 -9.30 3.74 -32.16
CA TYR A 249 -9.73 4.33 -30.90
C TYR A 249 -10.55 5.62 -31.13
N GLN A 250 -11.26 5.69 -32.26
CA GLN A 250 -12.16 6.79 -32.62
C GLN A 250 -11.53 8.19 -32.49
N LYS A 251 -10.23 8.33 -32.79
CA LYS A 251 -9.48 9.59 -32.67
C LYS A 251 -9.49 10.21 -31.28
N GLY A 252 -9.69 9.40 -30.25
CA GLY A 252 -9.61 9.87 -28.87
C GLY A 252 -8.20 10.38 -28.54
N ARG A 253 -8.12 11.17 -27.46
CA ARG A 253 -6.95 11.98 -27.14
C ARG A 253 -6.24 11.50 -25.87
N GLY A 254 -4.92 11.61 -25.85
CA GLY A 254 -4.08 11.24 -24.71
C GLY A 254 -3.22 12.41 -24.23
N PHE A 255 -3.07 12.58 -22.93
CA PHE A 255 -2.24 13.63 -22.35
C PHE A 255 -1.37 13.07 -21.22
N GLY A 256 -0.05 13.21 -21.34
CA GLY A 256 0.89 12.88 -20.26
C GLY A 256 1.49 14.14 -19.67
N PHE A 257 1.62 14.18 -18.35
CA PHE A 257 2.28 15.27 -17.63
C PHE A 257 3.05 14.70 -16.45
N THR A 258 4.36 14.95 -16.37
CA THR A 258 5.23 14.26 -15.39
C THR A 258 5.47 15.04 -14.11
N GLY A 259 5.16 16.34 -14.06
CA GLY A 259 5.20 17.13 -12.82
C GLY A 259 4.01 16.81 -11.91
N LEU A 260 3.87 17.55 -10.80
CA LEU A 260 2.92 17.34 -9.69
C LEU A 260 3.43 16.39 -8.58
N HIS A 261 4.75 16.30 -8.39
CA HIS A 261 5.28 15.80 -7.14
C HIS A 261 4.82 16.71 -6.00
N TYR A 262 5.05 18.02 -6.14
CA TYR A 262 4.65 19.02 -5.15
C TYR A 262 3.27 19.62 -5.48
N HIS A 263 2.31 19.43 -4.58
CA HIS A 263 0.97 20.04 -4.68
C HIS A 263 1.05 21.58 -4.71
N TRP A 264 2.13 22.12 -4.18
CA TRP A 264 2.42 23.54 -4.11
C TRP A 264 2.63 24.21 -5.46
N ASN A 265 2.97 23.43 -6.48
CA ASN A 265 3.20 23.93 -7.83
C ASN A 265 1.91 24.39 -8.51
N TRP A 266 0.73 24.10 -7.95
CA TRP A 266 -0.53 24.70 -8.36
C TRP A 266 -0.57 26.24 -8.21
N GLU A 267 0.33 26.85 -7.43
CA GLU A 267 0.45 28.31 -7.32
C GLU A 267 1.02 28.99 -8.57
N ASP A 268 1.72 28.25 -9.44
CA ASP A 268 2.24 28.78 -10.69
C ASP A 268 1.17 28.70 -11.80
N ASP A 269 0.90 29.85 -12.41
CA ASP A 269 -0.18 29.97 -13.39
C ASP A 269 0.09 29.18 -14.67
N ASN A 270 1.34 29.07 -15.13
CA ASN A 270 1.67 28.36 -16.36
C ASN A 270 1.73 26.86 -16.13
N PHE A 271 2.21 26.42 -14.96
CA PHE A 271 2.15 25.02 -14.55
C PHE A 271 0.70 24.55 -14.47
N ARG A 272 -0.16 25.28 -13.75
CA ARG A 272 -1.59 24.98 -13.63
C ARG A 272 -2.31 25.02 -14.98
N LYS A 273 -2.09 26.07 -15.78
CA LYS A 273 -2.64 26.22 -17.13
C LYS A 273 -2.27 25.06 -18.03
N THR A 274 -1.02 24.58 -17.97
CA THR A 274 -0.59 23.43 -18.78
C THR A 274 -1.42 22.18 -18.47
N VAL A 275 -1.60 21.87 -17.19
CA VAL A 275 -2.37 20.68 -16.76
C VAL A 275 -3.83 20.83 -17.16
N LEU A 276 -4.45 21.98 -16.88
CA LEU A 276 -5.85 22.24 -17.21
C LEU A 276 -6.11 22.18 -18.71
N ASN A 277 -5.27 22.83 -19.53
CA ASN A 277 -5.38 22.78 -20.99
C ASN A 277 -5.27 21.33 -21.49
N GLY A 278 -4.33 20.54 -20.96
CA GLY A 278 -4.13 19.15 -21.37
C GLY A 278 -5.31 18.24 -21.04
N VAL A 279 -5.85 18.35 -19.81
CA VAL A 279 -7.02 17.57 -19.36
C VAL A 279 -8.29 17.99 -20.11
N ALA A 280 -8.54 19.29 -20.26
CA ALA A 280 -9.69 19.78 -21.01
C ALA A 280 -9.61 19.35 -22.49
N TRP A 281 -8.41 19.44 -23.08
CA TRP A 281 -8.20 19.04 -24.47
C TRP A 281 -8.42 17.54 -24.67
N SER A 282 -7.99 16.70 -23.72
CA SER A 282 -8.23 15.26 -23.79
C SER A 282 -9.71 14.90 -23.67
N ALA A 283 -10.50 15.72 -22.96
CA ALA A 283 -11.96 15.62 -22.86
C ALA A 283 -12.72 16.18 -24.08
N GLY A 284 -12.03 16.69 -25.10
CA GLY A 284 -12.69 17.28 -26.27
C GLY A 284 -13.10 18.74 -26.11
N LEU A 285 -12.86 19.37 -24.96
CA LEU A 285 -13.21 20.77 -24.72
C LEU A 285 -12.34 21.71 -25.57
N GLU A 286 -12.94 22.81 -26.01
CA GLU A 286 -12.21 23.86 -26.72
C GLU A 286 -11.37 24.68 -25.74
N ILE A 287 -10.07 24.77 -26.00
CA ILE A 287 -9.15 25.54 -25.16
C ILE A 287 -9.22 27.03 -25.58
N PRO A 288 -9.48 27.96 -24.65
CA PRO A 288 -9.51 29.39 -24.96
C PRO A 288 -8.21 29.87 -25.60
N GLU A 289 -8.28 30.98 -26.35
CA GLU A 289 -7.11 31.56 -27.03
C GLU A 289 -5.94 31.84 -26.07
N ASN A 290 -6.26 32.35 -24.87
CA ASN A 290 -5.28 32.63 -23.81
C ASN A 290 -5.02 31.41 -22.89
N GLY A 291 -5.52 30.23 -23.24
CA GLY A 291 -5.55 29.06 -22.38
C GLY A 291 -6.54 29.20 -21.22
N ILE A 292 -6.64 28.16 -20.40
CA ILE A 292 -7.49 28.16 -19.21
C ILE A 292 -6.82 28.99 -18.11
N GLU A 293 -7.50 30.04 -17.66
CA GLU A 293 -7.06 30.90 -16.57
C GLU A 293 -7.96 30.70 -15.36
N THR A 294 -7.36 30.60 -14.19
CA THR A 294 -8.09 30.47 -12.91
C THR A 294 -7.54 31.48 -11.92
N ALA A 295 -8.31 31.79 -10.89
CA ALA A 295 -7.78 32.48 -9.73
C ALA A 295 -6.57 31.70 -9.18
N LYS A 296 -5.49 32.42 -8.85
CA LYS A 296 -4.32 31.82 -8.21
C LYS A 296 -4.73 31.33 -6.81
N PRO A 297 -4.59 30.02 -6.51
CA PRO A 297 -4.89 29.51 -5.18
C PRO A 297 -3.87 30.04 -4.16
N THR A 298 -4.30 30.26 -2.92
CA THR A 298 -3.38 30.58 -1.82
C THR A 298 -2.75 29.29 -1.28
N ARG A 299 -1.60 29.42 -0.61
CA ARG A 299 -0.94 28.31 0.08
C ARG A 299 -1.91 27.63 1.05
N GLU A 300 -2.64 28.42 1.83
CA GLU A 300 -3.60 27.92 2.83
C GLU A 300 -4.75 27.15 2.17
N ALA A 301 -5.23 27.59 1.00
CA ALA A 301 -6.28 26.89 0.28
C ALA A 301 -5.80 25.54 -0.27
N LEU A 302 -4.60 25.47 -0.85
CA LEU A 302 -3.99 24.22 -1.30
C LEU A 302 -3.75 23.27 -0.13
N GLU A 303 -3.31 23.81 0.99
CA GLU A 303 -3.10 23.05 2.21
C GLU A 303 -4.39 22.45 2.78
N ALA A 304 -5.46 23.24 2.82
CA ALA A 304 -6.77 22.77 3.23
C ALA A 304 -7.30 21.68 2.27
N ASN A 305 -7.14 21.88 0.96
CA ASN A 305 -7.51 20.90 -0.06
C ASN A 305 -6.75 19.57 0.10
N ALA A 306 -5.44 19.62 0.30
CA ALA A 306 -4.61 18.45 0.58
C ALA A 306 -5.08 17.70 1.84
N LEU A 307 -5.36 18.41 2.93
CA LEU A 307 -5.87 17.79 4.17
C LEU A 307 -7.24 17.14 3.97
N GLU A 308 -8.14 17.80 3.25
CA GLU A 308 -9.50 17.32 3.01
C GLU A 308 -9.53 16.04 2.16
N PHE A 309 -8.77 16.01 1.06
CA PHE A 309 -8.89 14.94 0.07
C PHE A 309 -7.71 13.95 0.07
N GLY A 310 -6.49 14.41 0.33
CA GLY A 310 -5.30 13.57 0.49
C GLY A 310 -5.25 12.92 1.89
N GLY A 311 -5.92 13.53 2.87
CA GLY A 311 -5.82 13.16 4.27
C GLY A 311 -4.61 13.80 4.93
N ASP A 312 -4.50 13.67 6.26
CA ASP A 312 -3.52 14.44 7.01
C ASP A 312 -2.07 14.11 6.68
N GLN A 313 -1.74 12.93 6.12
CA GLN A 313 -0.37 12.53 5.74
C GLN A 313 0.67 12.74 6.85
N GLY A 314 0.22 12.70 8.11
CA GLY A 314 1.04 13.04 9.26
C GLY A 314 1.37 14.52 9.41
N ARG A 315 0.63 15.44 8.77
CA ARG A 315 0.61 16.90 9.02
C ARG A 315 -0.11 17.26 10.31
N THR A 316 -0.98 16.38 10.80
CA THR A 316 -1.26 16.26 12.23
C THR A 316 -0.11 15.54 12.95
N LYS A 317 1.15 15.83 12.62
CA LYS A 317 2.19 15.70 13.64
C LYS A 317 1.93 16.83 14.61
N LYS A 318 1.52 16.43 15.82
CA LYS A 318 1.74 17.13 17.09
C LYS A 318 2.71 18.30 16.88
N ALA A 319 2.25 19.51 17.20
CA ALA A 319 3.13 20.62 17.58
C ALA A 319 4.36 20.04 18.26
N GLU A 320 5.56 20.45 17.83
CA GLU A 320 6.85 19.98 18.34
C GLU A 320 6.66 19.40 19.73
N ALA A 321 6.74 18.07 19.83
CA ALA A 321 6.78 17.47 21.15
C ALA A 321 8.05 18.03 21.75
N ALA A 322 7.88 19.02 22.65
CA ALA A 322 8.78 19.25 23.76
C ALA A 322 9.33 17.88 24.16
N PRO A 323 10.67 17.77 24.33
CA PRO A 323 11.41 16.50 24.34
C PRO A 323 10.54 15.41 24.97
N LYS A 324 10.22 14.36 24.18
CA LYS A 324 9.23 13.32 24.52
C LYS A 324 9.28 13.05 26.02
N LYS A 325 8.32 13.60 26.77
CA LYS A 325 8.07 13.08 28.12
C LYS A 325 7.77 11.60 27.92
N PRO A 326 8.41 10.70 28.69
CA PRO A 326 8.03 9.30 28.70
C PRO A 326 6.50 9.23 28.77
N GLY A 327 5.86 8.38 27.96
CA GLY A 327 4.44 8.08 28.14
C GLY A 327 4.21 7.78 29.62
N ALA A 328 3.09 8.24 30.19
CA ALA A 328 2.83 8.02 31.60
C ALA A 328 3.00 6.52 31.90
N PRO A 329 3.75 6.15 32.95
CA PRO A 329 3.90 4.75 33.31
C PRO A 329 2.52 4.13 33.56
N PRO A 330 2.38 2.80 33.42
CA PRO A 330 1.14 2.15 33.78
C PRO A 330 0.73 2.52 35.21
N LEU A 331 -0.58 2.65 35.44
CA LEU A 331 -1.14 2.76 36.78
C LEU A 331 -0.80 1.53 37.63
N TYR A 332 -0.60 0.40 36.96
CA TYR A 332 -0.13 -0.84 37.54
C TYR A 332 0.57 -1.71 36.50
N GLU A 333 1.66 -2.35 36.91
CA GLU A 333 2.37 -3.35 36.15
C GLU A 333 2.59 -4.57 37.07
N SER A 334 2.25 -5.76 36.59
CA SER A 334 2.49 -6.99 37.33
C SER A 334 3.97 -7.41 37.26
N PRO A 335 4.44 -8.26 38.19
CA PRO A 335 5.56 -9.13 37.90
C PRO A 335 5.31 -9.96 36.63
N ILE A 336 6.37 -10.43 35.99
CA ILE A 336 6.26 -11.41 34.91
C ILE A 336 5.68 -12.69 35.50
N ILE A 337 4.62 -13.18 34.86
CA ILE A 337 3.98 -14.44 35.14
C ILE A 337 4.46 -15.43 34.09
N ALA A 338 5.11 -16.52 34.50
CA ALA A 338 5.66 -17.50 33.59
C ALA A 338 5.27 -18.92 33.98
N HIS A 339 5.04 -19.78 32.99
CA HIS A 339 4.73 -21.18 33.23
C HIS A 339 5.84 -21.89 34.05
N SER A 340 7.09 -21.54 33.76
CA SER A 340 8.30 -22.05 34.41
C SER A 340 8.37 -21.78 35.92
N ASN A 341 7.59 -20.80 36.42
CA ASN A 341 7.50 -20.51 37.84
C ASN A 341 6.12 -20.95 38.39
N PRO A 342 6.04 -22.08 39.13
CA PRO A 342 4.78 -22.66 39.58
C PRO A 342 4.00 -21.78 40.58
N GLU A 343 4.66 -20.81 41.21
CA GLU A 343 4.05 -19.83 42.12
C GLU A 343 3.48 -18.60 41.37
N SER A 344 3.73 -18.48 40.06
CA SER A 344 3.43 -17.25 39.30
C SER A 344 2.24 -17.32 38.35
N HIS A 345 1.55 -18.45 38.16
CA HIS A 345 0.50 -18.63 37.12
C HIS A 345 -0.72 -17.69 37.25
N ARG A 346 -0.77 -16.90 38.32
CA ARG A 346 -1.78 -15.89 38.60
C ARG A 346 -1.18 -14.72 39.35
N VAL A 347 -1.74 -13.54 39.16
CA VAL A 347 -1.41 -12.34 39.94
C VAL A 347 -2.68 -11.58 40.28
N ALA A 348 -2.83 -11.18 41.55
CA ALA A 348 -3.91 -10.30 41.96
C ALA A 348 -3.61 -8.86 41.49
N ILE A 349 -4.58 -8.22 40.87
CA ILE A 349 -4.48 -6.87 40.33
C ILE A 349 -5.51 -6.00 41.04
N ASP A 350 -5.06 -4.96 41.73
CA ASP A 350 -5.92 -4.05 42.48
C ASP A 350 -5.40 -2.60 42.37
N VAL A 351 -6.03 -1.83 41.49
CA VAL A 351 -5.50 -0.57 40.96
C VAL A 351 -6.45 0.57 41.27
N ALA A 352 -5.99 1.59 41.98
CA ALA A 352 -6.74 2.83 42.15
C ALA A 352 -6.80 3.61 40.82
N LEU A 353 -8.00 4.02 40.42
CA LEU A 353 -8.20 4.85 39.24
C LEU A 353 -8.21 6.33 39.67
N PRO A 354 -7.36 7.19 39.06
CA PRO A 354 -7.44 8.63 39.25
C PRO A 354 -8.87 9.15 39.03
N ALA A 355 -9.30 10.14 39.81
CA ALA A 355 -10.70 10.57 39.87
C ALA A 355 -11.25 11.09 38.53
N GLU A 356 -10.35 11.62 37.70
CA GLU A 356 -10.60 12.15 36.37
C GLU A 356 -10.55 11.09 35.25
N SER A 357 -10.21 9.82 35.56
CA SER A 357 -10.04 8.78 34.56
C SER A 357 -11.33 8.52 33.78
N LYS A 358 -11.24 8.62 32.47
CA LYS A 358 -12.35 8.39 31.54
C LYS A 358 -12.27 7.06 30.83
N GLU A 359 -11.06 6.48 30.77
CA GLU A 359 -10.82 5.22 30.09
C GLU A 359 -10.04 4.26 30.99
N LEU A 360 -10.27 2.96 30.76
CA LEU A 360 -9.47 1.88 31.31
C LEU A 360 -8.84 1.13 30.13
N VAL A 361 -7.52 1.00 30.15
CA VAL A 361 -6.76 0.28 29.12
C VAL A 361 -6.06 -0.89 29.78
N LEU A 362 -6.43 -2.10 29.36
CA LEU A 362 -5.90 -3.36 29.84
C LEU A 362 -4.90 -3.89 28.81
N VAL A 363 -3.69 -4.21 29.25
CA VAL A 363 -2.60 -4.65 28.39
C VAL A 363 -2.04 -5.97 28.89
N ILE A 364 -1.88 -6.93 27.97
CA ILE A 364 -1.07 -8.14 28.20
C ILE A 364 0.08 -8.09 27.21
N SER A 365 1.31 -7.97 27.73
CA SER A 365 2.54 -8.10 26.96
C SER A 365 3.15 -9.49 27.10
N ASP A 366 4.02 -9.81 26.15
CA ASP A 366 4.87 -11.00 26.03
C ASP A 366 6.12 -10.98 26.91
N ALA A 367 6.18 -10.08 27.91
CA ALA A 367 7.21 -10.05 28.94
C ALA A 367 8.69 -10.05 28.48
N GLY A 368 8.99 -9.76 27.21
CA GLY A 368 10.36 -9.69 26.69
C GLY A 368 10.88 -10.91 25.97
N ASP A 369 10.18 -12.06 25.98
CA ASP A 369 10.67 -13.31 25.39
C ASP A 369 9.91 -13.78 24.14
N GLY A 370 9.04 -12.92 23.60
CA GLY A 370 8.22 -13.21 22.44
C GLY A 370 6.90 -13.88 22.82
N PHE A 371 5.88 -13.74 21.99
CA PHE A 371 4.49 -13.99 22.40
C PHE A 371 4.02 -15.45 22.26
N SER A 372 4.92 -16.42 22.09
CA SER A 372 4.58 -17.80 21.72
C SER A 372 3.80 -18.52 22.84
N ASN A 373 2.61 -19.03 22.53
CA ASN A 373 1.72 -19.68 23.50
C ASN A 373 1.34 -18.81 24.71
N ASP A 374 1.37 -17.47 24.57
CA ASP A 374 1.01 -16.53 25.63
C ASP A 374 -0.50 -16.32 25.77
N TRP A 375 -1.17 -17.41 26.14
CA TRP A 375 -2.59 -17.42 26.34
C TRP A 375 -2.85 -17.01 27.78
N ALA A 376 -3.54 -15.89 27.93
CA ALA A 376 -3.74 -15.26 29.22
C ALA A 376 -5.16 -14.70 29.32
N ALA A 377 -5.61 -14.47 30.55
CA ALA A 377 -6.90 -13.89 30.78
C ALA A 377 -6.89 -12.89 31.94
N TRP A 378 -7.75 -11.89 31.82
CA TRP A 378 -8.21 -11.09 32.96
C TRP A 378 -9.37 -11.85 33.61
N ALA A 379 -9.12 -12.58 34.69
CA ALA A 379 -10.12 -13.30 35.47
C ALA A 379 -10.83 -12.36 36.45
N GLU A 380 -12.16 -12.51 36.55
CA GLU A 380 -13.06 -11.68 37.36
C GLU A 380 -12.81 -10.15 37.28
N PRO A 381 -12.65 -9.57 36.08
CA PRO A 381 -12.29 -8.17 35.92
C PRO A 381 -13.48 -7.28 36.25
N ARG A 382 -13.33 -6.36 37.20
CA ARG A 382 -14.41 -5.53 37.71
C ARG A 382 -13.96 -4.15 38.16
N LEU A 383 -14.89 -3.21 38.11
CA LEU A 383 -14.74 -1.85 38.61
C LEU A 383 -15.40 -1.75 39.99
N VAL A 384 -14.71 -1.16 40.95
CA VAL A 384 -15.31 -0.72 42.22
C VAL A 384 -15.70 0.75 42.06
N MET A 385 -16.99 1.04 42.25
CA MET A 385 -17.59 2.35 42.09
C MET A 385 -17.50 3.16 43.39
N ALA A 386 -17.74 4.47 43.30
CA ALA A 386 -17.65 5.40 44.44
C ALA A 386 -18.65 5.10 45.57
N ASP A 387 -19.78 4.46 45.26
CA ASP A 387 -20.79 4.00 46.22
C ASP A 387 -20.47 2.62 46.81
N GLY A 388 -19.35 2.01 46.44
CA GLY A 388 -18.93 0.69 46.87
C GLY A 388 -19.51 -0.48 46.08
N SER A 389 -20.39 -0.22 45.09
CA SER A 389 -20.88 -1.26 44.19
C SER A 389 -19.77 -1.75 43.24
N GLU A 390 -19.87 -3.00 42.80
CA GLU A 390 -18.94 -3.57 41.81
C GLU A 390 -19.63 -3.83 40.47
N LYS A 391 -18.91 -3.58 39.38
CA LYS A 391 -19.40 -3.79 38.01
C LYS A 391 -18.43 -4.65 37.21
N SER A 392 -18.87 -5.80 36.71
CA SER A 392 -18.03 -6.66 35.88
C SER A 392 -17.72 -5.99 34.53
N LEU A 393 -16.47 -6.09 34.07
CA LEU A 393 -16.10 -5.67 32.72
C LEU A 393 -16.64 -6.61 31.64
N THR A 394 -17.01 -7.86 32.00
CA THR A 394 -17.64 -8.79 31.05
C THR A 394 -19.07 -8.38 30.67
N ASP A 395 -19.69 -7.51 31.48
CA ASP A 395 -21.03 -6.97 31.22
C ASP A 395 -20.96 -5.64 30.46
N LEU A 396 -19.75 -5.12 30.23
CA LEU A 396 -19.50 -3.90 29.49
C LEU A 396 -19.01 -4.23 28.08
N LYS A 397 -19.41 -3.40 27.12
CA LYS A 397 -18.83 -3.44 25.78
C LYS A 397 -17.55 -2.62 25.80
N TRP A 398 -16.43 -3.24 25.43
CA TRP A 398 -15.19 -2.49 25.20
C TRP A 398 -15.36 -1.52 24.03
N LYS A 399 -14.63 -0.40 24.09
CA LYS A 399 -14.51 0.59 23.03
C LYS A 399 -13.66 0.05 21.88
N SER A 400 -12.56 -0.62 22.20
CA SER A 400 -11.68 -1.28 21.23
C SER A 400 -10.91 -2.43 21.88
N ALA A 401 -10.47 -3.39 21.07
CA ALA A 401 -9.80 -4.60 21.51
C ALA A 401 -8.88 -5.13 20.39
N SER A 402 -7.64 -5.45 20.71
CA SER A 402 -6.68 -6.12 19.82
C SER A 402 -5.92 -7.20 20.58
N THR A 403 -5.50 -8.25 19.86
CA THR A 403 -4.76 -9.41 20.39
C THR A 403 -3.76 -9.88 19.33
N GLY A 404 -2.62 -10.45 19.76
CA GLY A 404 -1.56 -10.86 18.84
C GLY A 404 -1.93 -12.10 18.00
N TYR A 405 -2.72 -12.99 18.59
CA TYR A 405 -3.24 -14.20 17.94
C TYR A 405 -4.66 -14.49 18.45
N GLY A 406 -5.45 -15.22 17.64
CA GLY A 406 -6.82 -15.58 17.96
C GLY A 406 -7.77 -14.38 18.01
N LYS A 407 -8.75 -14.42 18.91
CA LYS A 407 -9.69 -13.33 19.16
C LYS A 407 -9.82 -13.10 20.66
N ILE A 408 -10.23 -11.89 21.04
CA ILE A 408 -10.62 -11.62 22.43
C ILE A 408 -12.02 -12.19 22.65
N HIS A 409 -12.17 -13.00 23.69
CA HIS A 409 -13.43 -13.62 24.06
C HIS A 409 -13.84 -13.28 25.49
N LEU A 410 -15.15 -13.10 25.69
CA LEU A 410 -15.75 -13.05 27.02
C LEU A 410 -15.98 -14.48 27.52
N ASN A 411 -15.53 -14.77 28.74
CA ASN A 411 -15.69 -16.04 29.45
C ASN A 411 -15.13 -17.26 28.71
N ALA A 412 -14.21 -17.03 27.77
CA ALA A 412 -13.50 -18.03 27.00
C ALA A 412 -12.09 -17.52 26.67
N ASN A 413 -11.16 -18.44 26.41
CA ASN A 413 -9.79 -18.13 26.03
C ASN A 413 -9.70 -17.61 24.58
N CYS A 414 -8.49 -17.31 24.10
CA CYS A 414 -8.29 -16.66 22.79
C CYS A 414 -8.71 -17.49 21.56
N GLN A 415 -9.06 -18.76 21.73
CA GLN A 415 -9.63 -19.63 20.69
C GLN A 415 -11.12 -19.95 20.92
N GLY A 416 -11.76 -19.34 21.92
CA GLY A 416 -13.17 -19.57 22.23
C GLY A 416 -13.45 -20.83 23.06
N LYS A 417 -12.43 -21.44 23.69
CA LYS A 417 -12.58 -22.57 24.63
C LYS A 417 -12.70 -22.06 26.09
N PRO A 418 -13.15 -22.89 27.06
CA PRO A 418 -13.18 -22.48 28.46
C PRO A 418 -11.81 -22.02 28.98
N ILE A 419 -11.78 -20.97 29.80
CA ILE A 419 -10.55 -20.51 30.45
C ILE A 419 -10.23 -21.48 31.60
N LEU A 420 -9.09 -22.14 31.55
CA LEU A 420 -8.65 -23.10 32.57
C LEU A 420 -7.32 -22.66 33.16
N VAL A 421 -7.17 -22.76 34.48
CA VAL A 421 -5.91 -22.47 35.17
C VAL A 421 -5.58 -23.63 36.11
N LYS A 422 -4.54 -24.40 35.77
CA LYS A 422 -4.18 -25.66 36.47
C LYS A 422 -5.39 -26.60 36.61
N GLY A 423 -6.15 -26.76 35.53
CA GLY A 423 -7.35 -27.59 35.44
C GLY A 423 -8.60 -27.01 36.10
N LYS A 424 -8.54 -25.81 36.70
CA LYS A 424 -9.69 -25.16 37.33
C LYS A 424 -10.33 -24.15 36.39
N LEU A 425 -11.65 -24.24 36.24
CA LEU A 425 -12.44 -23.35 35.40
C LEU A 425 -12.51 -21.93 35.97
N VAL A 426 -12.13 -20.95 35.15
CA VAL A 426 -12.42 -19.53 35.37
C VAL A 426 -13.71 -19.20 34.62
N LYS A 427 -14.80 -18.99 35.36
CA LYS A 427 -16.14 -18.79 34.79
C LYS A 427 -16.34 -17.40 34.18
N THR A 428 -15.69 -16.39 34.75
CA THR A 428 -15.83 -14.99 34.36
C THR A 428 -14.48 -14.42 34.04
N GLY A 429 -14.29 -13.95 32.82
CA GLY A 429 -13.03 -13.35 32.41
C GLY A 429 -13.00 -12.86 30.98
N ILE A 430 -11.90 -12.22 30.61
CA ILE A 430 -11.62 -11.77 29.26
C ILE A 430 -10.35 -12.47 28.79
N GLY A 431 -10.50 -13.46 27.91
CA GLY A 431 -9.38 -14.24 27.39
C GLY A 431 -8.77 -13.58 26.15
N ALA A 432 -7.45 -13.55 26.09
CA ALA A 432 -6.68 -12.96 25.01
C ALA A 432 -5.33 -13.70 24.82
N HIS A 433 -4.63 -13.35 23.76
CA HIS A 433 -3.25 -13.74 23.54
C HIS A 433 -2.37 -12.49 23.71
N ALA A 434 -1.23 -12.58 24.39
CA ALA A 434 -0.24 -11.52 24.28
C ALA A 434 0.18 -11.43 22.80
N ASN A 435 0.34 -10.29 22.17
CA ASN A 435 0.35 -8.93 22.63
C ASN A 435 -1.07 -8.32 22.48
N SER A 436 -1.73 -7.96 23.59
CA SER A 436 -3.12 -7.48 23.57
C SER A 436 -3.33 -6.13 24.25
N VAL A 437 -4.30 -5.36 23.72
CA VAL A 437 -4.76 -4.08 24.26
C VAL A 437 -6.29 -4.04 24.22
N ILE A 438 -6.92 -3.79 25.37
CA ILE A 438 -8.38 -3.72 25.52
C ILE A 438 -8.74 -2.38 26.16
N VAL A 439 -9.59 -1.60 25.51
CA VAL A 439 -9.97 -0.25 25.96
C VAL A 439 -11.45 -0.23 26.32
N TYR A 440 -11.77 0.24 27.52
CA TYR A 440 -13.12 0.50 27.99
C TYR A 440 -13.31 1.98 28.26
N ASP A 441 -14.45 2.54 27.87
CA ASP A 441 -14.93 3.79 28.45
C ASP A 441 -15.38 3.50 29.90
N LEU A 442 -14.85 4.26 30.86
CA LEU A 442 -15.20 4.08 32.26
C LEU A 442 -16.57 4.72 32.56
N PRO A 443 -17.48 4.00 33.25
CA PRO A 443 -18.69 4.62 33.77
C PRO A 443 -18.32 5.67 34.84
N GLY A 444 -19.08 6.77 34.86
CA GLY A 444 -18.90 7.82 35.87
C GLY A 444 -18.94 7.25 37.30
N GLY A 445 -17.96 7.62 38.12
CA GLY A 445 -17.86 7.16 39.50
C GLY A 445 -17.01 5.90 39.72
N ALA A 446 -16.37 5.33 38.70
CA ALA A 446 -15.38 4.27 38.89
C ALA A 446 -14.19 4.77 39.72
N LYS A 447 -13.75 4.01 40.73
CA LYS A 447 -12.66 4.38 41.64
C LYS A 447 -11.51 3.38 41.66
N ARG A 448 -11.77 2.13 41.32
CA ARG A 448 -10.77 1.06 41.40
C ARG A 448 -11.04 0.01 40.33
N PHE A 449 -10.00 -0.55 39.76
CA PHE A 449 -10.08 -1.74 38.92
C PHE A 449 -9.48 -2.93 39.67
N LYS A 450 -10.21 -4.05 39.67
CA LYS A 450 -9.78 -5.31 40.28
C LYS A 450 -9.88 -6.44 39.28
N ALA A 451 -8.88 -7.29 39.22
CA ALA A 451 -8.87 -8.52 38.43
C ALA A 451 -7.85 -9.50 39.00
N GLU A 452 -7.83 -10.70 38.44
CA GLU A 452 -6.69 -11.60 38.55
C GLU A 452 -6.15 -11.84 37.13
N GLY A 453 -4.87 -11.54 36.90
CA GLY A 453 -4.20 -11.90 35.65
C GLY A 453 -3.78 -13.37 35.74
N VAL A 454 -4.19 -14.21 34.78
CA VAL A 454 -3.91 -15.66 34.80
C VAL A 454 -3.35 -16.17 33.49
N LEU A 455 -2.53 -17.23 33.55
CA LEU A 455 -2.17 -18.04 32.38
C LEU A 455 -3.25 -19.08 32.10
N ASP A 456 -3.62 -19.23 30.85
CA ASP A 456 -4.56 -20.27 30.40
C ASP A 456 -3.83 -21.59 30.13
N ASP A 457 -4.47 -22.71 30.49
CA ASP A 457 -3.96 -24.06 30.24
C ASP A 457 -3.77 -24.33 28.75
N GLY A 458 -4.53 -23.68 27.86
CA GLY A 458 -4.36 -23.82 26.41
C GLY A 458 -3.00 -23.32 25.90
N GLY A 459 -2.41 -22.34 26.58
CA GLY A 459 -1.05 -21.86 26.32
C GLY A 459 0.00 -22.69 27.06
N THR A 460 -0.28 -23.07 28.31
CA THR A 460 0.70 -23.71 29.20
C THR A 460 0.76 -25.25 29.11
N VAL A 461 -0.22 -25.89 28.49
CA VAL A 461 -0.31 -27.35 28.34
C VAL A 461 -0.76 -27.70 26.91
N ARG A 462 0.19 -28.14 26.06
CA ARG A 462 -0.11 -28.59 24.68
C ARG A 462 0.23 -30.08 24.52
N ASN A 463 -0.70 -30.84 23.92
CA ASN A 463 -0.53 -32.27 23.61
C ASN A 463 -0.09 -33.17 24.79
N GLY A 464 -0.44 -32.80 26.03
CA GLY A 464 -0.05 -33.55 27.23
C GLY A 464 1.37 -33.30 27.73
N MET A 465 2.11 -32.35 27.14
CA MET A 465 3.46 -31.94 27.59
C MET A 465 3.41 -30.52 28.18
N ALA A 466 3.80 -30.38 29.46
CA ALA A 466 3.77 -29.14 30.24
C ALA A 466 5.03 -28.27 30.06
N LYS A 467 5.49 -28.05 28.82
CA LYS A 467 6.73 -27.31 28.55
C LYS A 467 6.62 -26.37 27.36
N THR A 468 5.61 -25.51 27.36
CA THR A 468 5.59 -24.34 26.48
C THR A 468 6.26 -23.16 27.19
N PRO A 469 7.11 -22.37 26.49
CA PRO A 469 7.60 -21.10 27.01
C PRO A 469 6.44 -20.11 26.96
N THR A 470 5.64 -20.03 28.05
CA THR A 470 4.57 -19.04 28.22
C THR A 470 4.97 -18.06 29.31
N SER A 471 4.93 -16.77 29.00
CA SER A 471 5.46 -15.70 29.82
C SER A 471 4.74 -14.39 29.48
N VAL A 472 4.01 -13.82 30.43
CA VAL A 472 3.22 -12.60 30.20
C VAL A 472 3.38 -11.60 31.33
N GLN A 473 3.06 -10.35 31.00
CA GLN A 473 2.96 -9.28 31.99
C GLN A 473 1.68 -8.48 31.78
N PHE A 474 0.98 -8.21 32.88
CA PHE A 474 -0.26 -7.47 32.88
C PHE A 474 0.00 -6.02 33.26
N SER A 475 -0.51 -5.10 32.44
CA SER A 475 -0.43 -3.67 32.72
C SER A 475 -1.80 -3.00 32.61
N VAL A 476 -2.02 -2.00 33.46
CA VAL A 476 -3.26 -1.21 33.50
C VAL A 476 -2.90 0.25 33.29
N PHE A 477 -3.54 0.88 32.31
CA PHE A 477 -3.43 2.32 32.06
C PHE A 477 -4.82 2.97 32.12
N ASN A 478 -4.83 4.29 32.19
CA ASN A 478 -6.00 5.12 31.84
C ASN A 478 -5.71 5.89 30.54
N GLU A 479 -6.52 6.90 30.23
CA GLU A 479 -6.35 7.72 29.02
C GLU A 479 -4.97 8.40 28.92
N SER A 480 -4.29 8.65 30.04
CA SER A 480 -2.95 9.27 30.05
C SER A 480 -1.88 8.34 29.47
N GLY A 481 -2.10 7.04 29.61
CA GLY A 481 -1.31 5.99 28.97
C GLY A 481 -1.97 5.44 27.71
N GLY A 482 -2.89 6.19 27.09
CA GLY A 482 -3.89 5.76 26.10
C GLY A 482 -3.38 4.86 24.96
N THR A 483 -4.29 4.43 24.07
CA THR A 483 -4.07 3.30 23.14
C THR A 483 -2.73 3.29 22.40
N SER A 484 -2.18 4.45 22.02
CA SER A 484 -0.87 4.55 21.38
C SER A 484 0.31 4.24 22.33
N VAL A 485 0.29 4.74 23.57
CA VAL A 485 1.30 4.42 24.60
C VAL A 485 1.18 2.96 25.01
N ALA A 486 -0.04 2.46 25.23
CA ALA A 486 -0.28 1.04 25.48
C ALA A 486 0.19 0.14 24.32
N SER A 487 -0.06 0.54 23.06
CA SER A 487 0.42 -0.21 21.89
C SER A 487 1.94 -0.11 21.71
N GLU A 488 2.55 1.04 22.01
CA GLU A 488 4.01 1.19 22.05
C GLU A 488 4.63 0.39 23.20
N TYR A 489 3.93 0.26 24.32
CA TYR A 489 4.36 -0.53 25.47
C TYR A 489 4.50 -1.99 25.09
N VAL A 490 3.45 -2.53 24.48
CA VAL A 490 3.39 -3.88 23.92
C VAL A 490 4.44 -4.10 22.82
N LYS A 491 4.78 -3.06 22.04
CA LYS A 491 5.87 -3.12 21.05
C LYS A 491 7.27 -3.01 21.65
N LYS A 492 7.42 -2.37 22.81
CA LYS A 492 8.70 -2.23 23.51
C LYS A 492 9.00 -3.43 24.40
N SER A 493 7.97 -4.08 24.90
CA SER A 493 8.08 -5.34 25.64
C SER A 493 8.40 -6.53 24.72
N GLY A 494 8.26 -6.41 23.39
CA GLY A 494 8.48 -7.50 22.45
C GLY A 494 9.46 -7.17 21.31
N GLU A 495 10.59 -7.88 21.27
CA GLU A 495 11.17 -8.47 20.06
C GLU A 495 11.97 -9.71 20.49
N PRO A 496 11.96 -10.84 19.75
CA PRO A 496 11.60 -10.96 18.33
C PRO A 496 10.70 -12.17 17.96
N GLY A 497 9.94 -12.01 16.86
CA GLY A 497 9.55 -13.11 15.94
C GLY A 497 8.55 -14.15 16.45
N ARG A 498 7.80 -14.75 15.51
CA ARG A 498 7.11 -16.03 15.76
C ARG A 498 8.16 -17.12 15.91
N SER A 499 7.91 -18.14 16.72
CA SER A 499 8.75 -19.34 16.68
C SER A 499 8.69 -19.99 15.29
N ALA A 500 9.75 -20.69 14.90
CA ALA A 500 9.83 -21.32 13.58
C ALA A 500 8.74 -22.38 13.36
N ASP A 501 8.33 -23.08 14.41
CA ASP A 501 7.23 -24.05 14.38
C ASP A 501 5.87 -23.36 14.11
N GLU A 502 5.60 -22.22 14.76
CA GLU A 502 4.38 -21.44 14.54
C GLU A 502 4.33 -20.77 13.15
N ALA A 503 5.48 -20.45 12.57
CA ALA A 503 5.55 -19.96 11.19
C ALA A 503 5.12 -21.05 10.20
N LEU A 504 5.50 -22.31 10.43
CA LEU A 504 5.12 -23.45 9.59
C LEU A 504 3.60 -23.68 9.59
N ASP A 505 2.98 -23.64 10.77
CA ASP A 505 1.53 -23.85 10.96
C ASP A 505 0.66 -22.81 10.22
N SER A 506 1.24 -21.68 9.80
CA SER A 506 0.54 -20.61 9.09
C SER A 506 0.56 -20.72 7.57
N LEU A 507 1.27 -21.70 7.01
CA LEU A 507 1.38 -21.90 5.56
C LEU A 507 0.18 -22.68 5.03
N GLU A 508 -0.47 -22.15 4.00
CA GLU A 508 -1.41 -22.92 3.19
C GLU A 508 -0.62 -23.75 2.16
N VAL A 509 -0.57 -25.06 2.37
CA VAL A 509 0.21 -25.99 1.55
C VAL A 509 -0.72 -26.76 0.62
N HIS A 510 -0.39 -26.80 -0.68
CA HIS A 510 -1.12 -27.61 -1.64
C HIS A 510 -1.05 -29.12 -1.25
N PRO A 511 -2.12 -29.92 -1.42
CA PRO A 511 -2.14 -31.33 -0.96
C PRO A 511 -1.01 -32.23 -1.49
N ASP A 512 -0.44 -31.88 -2.64
CA ASP A 512 0.67 -32.63 -3.28
C ASP A 512 2.07 -32.17 -2.82
N LEU A 513 2.16 -31.19 -1.91
CA LEU A 513 3.40 -30.64 -1.40
C LEU A 513 3.55 -30.93 0.09
N ALA A 514 4.81 -31.07 0.53
CA ALA A 514 5.19 -31.12 1.94
C ALA A 514 6.07 -29.92 2.29
N VAL A 515 5.89 -29.38 3.48
CA VAL A 515 6.73 -28.32 4.04
C VAL A 515 7.31 -28.79 5.37
N GLN A 516 8.60 -28.56 5.57
CA GLN A 516 9.33 -28.87 6.79
C GLN A 516 10.27 -27.69 7.11
N LEU A 517 10.47 -27.42 8.40
CA LEU A 517 11.46 -26.44 8.84
C LEU A 517 12.88 -26.97 8.59
N PHE A 518 13.66 -26.25 7.76
CA PHE A 518 15.06 -26.60 7.50
C PHE A 518 16.04 -25.90 8.43
N ALA A 519 15.94 -24.59 8.62
CA ALA A 519 16.80 -23.81 9.51
C ALA A 519 16.05 -22.58 10.08
N SER A 520 16.42 -22.14 11.27
CA SER A 520 15.87 -20.95 11.94
C SER A 520 16.91 -20.30 12.87
N GLU A 521 16.57 -19.16 13.48
CA GLU A 521 17.36 -18.54 14.54
C GLU A 521 17.67 -19.53 15.67
N PRO A 522 18.89 -19.50 16.24
CA PRO A 522 19.98 -18.55 16.00
C PRO A 522 20.92 -18.92 14.84
N MET A 523 20.67 -20.03 14.13
CA MET A 523 21.55 -20.52 13.05
C MET A 523 21.64 -19.51 11.90
N ILE A 524 20.51 -18.90 11.56
CA ILE A 524 20.34 -17.86 10.55
C ILE A 524 19.50 -16.71 11.12
N THR A 525 19.60 -15.48 10.60
CA THR A 525 18.85 -14.33 11.15
C THR A 525 18.10 -13.50 10.10
N SER A 526 18.68 -13.26 8.93
CA SER A 526 18.11 -12.36 7.92
C SER A 526 18.42 -12.84 6.50
N PRO A 527 17.84 -13.97 6.04
CA PRO A 527 18.04 -14.49 4.69
C PRO A 527 17.55 -13.49 3.63
N SER A 528 18.42 -13.13 2.68
CA SER A 528 18.01 -12.32 1.51
C SER A 528 18.18 -13.01 0.18
N SER A 529 18.98 -14.08 0.13
CA SER A 529 19.20 -14.90 -1.06
C SER A 529 19.66 -16.28 -0.60
N ILE A 530 19.20 -17.32 -1.28
CA ILE A 530 19.54 -18.71 -1.00
C ILE A 530 19.86 -19.45 -2.30
N ASP A 531 20.75 -20.44 -2.23
CA ASP A 531 21.03 -21.38 -3.33
C ASP A 531 21.41 -22.76 -2.78
N ILE A 532 21.33 -23.82 -3.59
CA ILE A 532 21.65 -25.20 -3.18
C ILE A 532 22.80 -25.72 -4.04
N ASP A 533 23.89 -26.13 -3.41
CA ASP A 533 25.04 -26.66 -4.15
C ASP A 533 24.88 -28.15 -4.52
N ALA A 534 25.81 -28.65 -5.34
CA ALA A 534 25.79 -30.04 -5.83
C ALA A 534 25.92 -31.11 -4.71
N LYS A 535 26.22 -30.71 -3.46
CA LYS A 535 26.25 -31.59 -2.28
C LYS A 535 24.97 -31.50 -1.45
N GLY A 536 23.96 -30.74 -1.92
CA GLY A 536 22.70 -30.54 -1.21
C GLY A 536 22.78 -29.54 -0.05
N ARG A 537 23.86 -28.75 0.05
CA ARG A 537 24.02 -27.76 1.12
C ARG A 537 23.38 -26.44 0.72
N VAL A 538 22.74 -25.77 1.67
CA VAL A 538 22.03 -24.50 1.43
C VAL A 538 22.96 -23.33 1.72
N TRP A 539 23.26 -22.54 0.70
CA TRP A 539 24.01 -21.30 0.79
C TRP A 539 23.08 -20.14 1.06
N VAL A 540 23.43 -19.24 1.98
CA VAL A 540 22.56 -18.14 2.38
C VAL A 540 23.31 -16.83 2.55
N CYS A 541 22.78 -15.74 2.01
CA CYS A 541 23.17 -14.37 2.35
C CYS A 541 22.39 -13.89 3.59
N ASP A 542 23.08 -13.72 4.72
CA ASP A 542 22.51 -13.33 6.01
C ASP A 542 22.85 -11.86 6.32
N ILE A 543 21.94 -10.94 5.93
CA ILE A 543 22.19 -9.48 5.79
C ILE A 543 21.61 -8.63 6.93
N VAL A 544 22.07 -8.85 8.15
CA VAL A 544 21.60 -8.13 9.35
C VAL A 544 21.80 -6.61 9.27
N ASN A 545 22.85 -6.14 8.58
CA ASN A 545 23.21 -4.73 8.49
C ASN A 545 22.44 -3.94 7.41
N TYR A 546 21.46 -4.55 6.74
CA TYR A 546 20.73 -3.92 5.64
C TYR A 546 19.99 -2.63 6.05
N ARG A 547 20.18 -1.57 5.25
CA ARG A 547 19.55 -0.23 5.40
C ARG A 547 19.75 0.37 6.81
N ARG A 548 18.66 0.46 7.59
CA ARG A 548 18.60 1.15 8.88
C ARG A 548 19.35 0.42 9.99
N ASN A 549 19.79 -0.81 9.74
CA ASN A 549 20.48 -1.65 10.71
C ASN A 549 22.01 -1.61 10.55
N GLN A 550 22.55 -0.63 9.82
CA GLN A 550 23.99 -0.52 9.57
C GLN A 550 24.78 -0.57 10.90
N GLY A 551 25.69 -1.54 11.02
CA GLY A 551 26.53 -1.74 12.21
C GLY A 551 25.89 -2.56 13.33
N LYS A 552 24.69 -3.13 13.13
CA LYS A 552 24.05 -4.05 14.10
C LYS A 552 24.87 -5.32 14.33
N ARG A 553 25.59 -5.77 13.30
CA ARG A 553 26.62 -6.82 13.39
C ARG A 553 27.97 -6.22 13.03
N ALA A 554 28.85 -6.11 14.03
CA ALA A 554 30.13 -5.41 13.90
C ALA A 554 31.07 -6.06 12.87
N GLU A 555 30.98 -7.37 12.73
CA GLU A 555 31.79 -8.17 11.83
C GLU A 555 31.38 -8.03 10.35
N GLY A 556 30.20 -7.45 10.08
CA GLY A 556 29.66 -7.35 8.72
C GLY A 556 28.60 -8.41 8.39
N ASP A 557 27.94 -8.25 7.25
CA ASP A 557 27.01 -9.26 6.72
C ASP A 557 27.76 -10.49 6.22
N ARG A 558 27.13 -11.67 6.27
CA ARG A 558 27.85 -12.93 6.02
C ARG A 558 27.18 -13.80 4.98
N ILE A 559 28.00 -14.57 4.26
CA ILE A 559 27.60 -15.69 3.42
C ILE A 559 27.79 -16.97 4.24
N MET A 560 26.74 -17.76 4.39
CA MET A 560 26.71 -18.98 5.19
C MET A 560 26.45 -20.21 4.33
N ILE A 561 26.92 -21.36 4.80
CA ILE A 561 26.60 -22.69 4.28
C ILE A 561 25.92 -23.46 5.41
N LEU A 562 24.68 -23.91 5.18
CA LEU A 562 23.89 -24.72 6.08
C LEU A 562 23.85 -26.16 5.56
N GLU A 563 24.12 -27.11 6.44
CA GLU A 563 24.27 -28.54 6.10
C GLU A 563 23.35 -29.38 6.98
N ASP A 564 22.68 -30.35 6.36
CA ASP A 564 22.03 -31.50 6.99
C ASP A 564 23.01 -32.67 6.87
N THR A 565 23.55 -33.15 8.01
CA THR A 565 24.58 -34.20 8.02
C THR A 565 24.04 -35.58 8.33
N ASP A 566 22.79 -35.70 8.79
CA ASP A 566 22.14 -36.97 9.15
C ASP A 566 20.97 -37.37 8.24
N GLY A 567 20.55 -36.47 7.35
CA GLY A 567 19.53 -36.70 6.32
C GLY A 567 18.10 -36.58 6.81
N ASP A 568 17.85 -35.92 7.96
CA ASP A 568 16.50 -35.71 8.52
C ASP A 568 15.75 -34.51 7.91
N ALA A 569 16.33 -33.88 6.88
CA ALA A 569 15.87 -32.67 6.22
C ALA A 569 15.85 -31.44 7.14
N LYS A 570 16.76 -31.36 8.12
CA LYS A 570 17.05 -30.18 8.93
C LYS A 570 18.54 -29.88 8.93
N ALA A 571 18.88 -28.60 8.90
CA ALA A 571 20.26 -28.19 9.07
C ALA A 571 20.69 -28.44 10.52
N ASP A 572 21.78 -29.19 10.70
CA ASP A 572 22.43 -29.43 11.99
C ASP A 572 23.76 -28.68 12.12
N LYS A 573 24.28 -28.18 11.00
CA LYS A 573 25.59 -27.52 10.91
C LYS A 573 25.51 -26.24 10.10
N SER A 574 26.23 -25.22 10.57
CA SER A 574 26.41 -23.95 9.85
C SER A 574 27.89 -23.59 9.76
N THR A 575 28.29 -23.06 8.60
CA THR A 575 29.66 -22.57 8.34
C THR A 575 29.57 -21.16 7.76
N VAL A 576 30.32 -20.21 8.30
CA VAL A 576 30.48 -18.89 7.67
C VAL A 576 31.55 -19.00 6.57
N PHE A 577 31.14 -18.79 5.33
CA PHE A 577 32.04 -18.84 4.17
C PHE A 577 32.79 -17.52 3.98
N TYR A 578 32.08 -16.40 4.13
CA TYR A 578 32.63 -15.05 4.00
C TYR A 578 31.88 -14.10 4.94
N GLN A 579 32.58 -13.13 5.52
CA GLN A 579 32.01 -12.08 6.37
C GLN A 579 32.86 -10.82 6.30
#